data_AF-A0ABD7DVW5-F1
#
_entry.id   AF-A0ABD7DVW5-F1
#
_cell.length_a   1.000
_cell.length_b   1.000
_cell.length_c   1.000
_cell.angle_alpha   90.00
_cell.angle_beta   90.00
_cell.angle_gamma   90.00
#
_symmetry.space_group_name_H-M   'P 1'
#
loop_
_entity.id
_entity.type
_entity.pdbx_description
1 polymer ?
#
loop_
_entity_poly.entity_id
_entity_poly.type
_entity_poly.pdbx_seq_one_letter_code
_entity_poly.pdbx_strand_id
1 'polypeptide(L)'
;MAQGIVADNWSLQDIMTLFTDGLERDAAGEIVLEDERHSYRPISSAVIQTEALFDFITDLILRDEILVEEKFTYSWERINSPILEAKSLGVVRAYPFLSEPEKIAGPRDRIIEHICSTESLRQAHQENVDGWNDHRITPHPLLSATLWGGAGMCARSFVYKKSYTPHPLRKRLFVNSGFMLPAADALHQLTTFLNDKKVSVTKKIYGNDALFSSYINIPALPIRVIQESSSADQMISIALQMRDDFQSLRDWLKMFQNAMSDDDTESLLKYRRQLDSVSQYVDKKIGYGSTSTPVTMEAGMGIFKIATQGNPLENIRNQFGVRATLNKLIFGSAGRTEIKKYIRMFGEHGSEIGYDIERSFTQNA
;
A
#
# COMPACT_ATOMS: atom_id res chain seq x y z
N MET A 1 3.56 13.94 -16.97
CA MET A 1 2.87 14.37 -15.74
C MET A 1 3.65 13.91 -14.50
N ALA A 2 3.49 14.56 -13.35
CA ALA A 2 4.04 14.06 -12.08
C ALA A 2 3.20 12.85 -11.60
N GLN A 3 3.87 11.80 -11.13
CA GLN A 3 3.21 10.62 -10.58
C GLN A 3 2.71 10.92 -9.15
N GLY A 4 1.65 11.72 -9.07
CA GLY A 4 1.04 12.15 -7.83
C GLY A 4 -0.05 11.21 -7.32
N ILE A 5 -0.25 11.20 -6.01
CA ILE A 5 -1.30 10.43 -5.33
C ILE A 5 -2.11 11.33 -4.40
N VAL A 6 -3.40 11.06 -4.24
CA VAL A 6 -4.20 11.60 -3.14
C VAL A 6 -4.11 10.62 -1.97
N ALA A 7 -3.81 11.12 -0.77
CA ALA A 7 -3.77 10.33 0.45
C ALA A 7 -4.67 10.91 1.54
N ASP A 8 -5.03 10.07 2.49
CA ASP A 8 -5.87 10.44 3.63
C ASP A 8 -5.11 11.17 4.72
N ASN A 9 -5.64 12.32 5.16
CA ASN A 9 -5.20 12.95 6.42
C ASN A 9 -5.40 12.01 7.62
N TRP A 10 -6.34 11.06 7.53
CA TRP A 10 -6.53 10.02 8.55
C TRP A 10 -5.34 9.06 8.61
N SER A 11 -4.85 8.55 7.48
CA SER A 11 -3.62 7.72 7.46
C SER A 11 -2.43 8.47 8.05
N LEU A 12 -2.26 9.74 7.72
CA LEU A 12 -1.17 10.56 8.26
C LEU A 12 -1.32 10.84 9.76
N GLN A 13 -2.57 10.96 10.25
CA GLN A 13 -2.85 11.07 11.67
C GLN A 13 -2.46 9.79 12.40
N ASP A 14 -2.87 8.63 11.91
CA ASP A 14 -2.55 7.33 12.49
C ASP A 14 -1.04 7.08 12.52
N ILE A 15 -0.33 7.44 11.44
CA ILE A 15 1.13 7.39 11.37
C ILE A 15 1.76 8.34 12.39
N MET A 16 1.25 9.56 12.51
CA MET A 16 1.77 10.52 13.48
C MET A 16 1.59 9.99 14.91
N THR A 17 0.40 9.51 15.26
CA THR A 17 0.12 8.90 16.56
C THR A 17 1.03 7.70 16.82
N LEU A 18 1.24 6.82 15.83
CA LEU A 18 2.15 5.68 15.94
C LEU A 18 3.56 6.10 16.38
N PHE A 19 4.09 7.18 15.80
CA PHE A 19 5.44 7.64 16.12
C PHE A 19 5.54 8.47 17.41
N THR A 20 4.46 9.15 17.83
CA THR A 20 4.49 9.95 19.06
C THR A 20 4.08 9.16 20.29
N ASP A 21 3.10 8.28 20.16
CA ASP A 21 2.40 7.64 21.27
C ASP A 21 2.62 6.11 21.29
N GLY A 22 3.15 5.54 20.19
CA GLY A 22 3.35 4.11 20.01
C GLY A 22 2.16 3.40 19.35
N LEU A 23 2.21 2.07 19.32
CA LEU A 23 1.14 1.24 18.73
C LEU A 23 -0.14 1.34 19.56
N GLU A 24 -1.26 1.66 18.91
CA GLU A 24 -2.57 1.74 19.55
C GLU A 24 -3.04 0.37 20.04
N ARG A 25 -3.61 0.36 21.26
CA ARG A 25 -3.99 -0.88 21.96
C ARG A 25 -5.46 -1.25 21.82
N ASP A 26 -6.27 -0.35 21.28
CA ASP A 26 -7.69 -0.56 21.09
C ASP A 26 -7.98 -1.27 19.76
N ALA A 27 -9.27 -1.53 19.53
CA ALA A 27 -9.76 -2.10 18.30
C ALA A 27 -10.53 -1.05 17.51
N ALA A 28 -10.23 -0.96 16.22
CA ALA A 28 -11.06 -0.28 15.25
C ALA A 28 -12.23 -1.17 14.81
N GLY A 29 -13.30 -0.54 14.28
CA GLY A 29 -14.42 -1.25 13.69
C GLY A 29 -14.28 -1.39 12.18
N GLU A 30 -13.98 -2.59 11.70
CA GLU A 30 -14.07 -2.91 10.28
C GLU A 30 -15.53 -3.08 9.87
N ILE A 31 -15.96 -2.36 8.83
CA ILE A 31 -17.30 -2.54 8.26
C ILE A 31 -17.28 -3.77 7.35
N VAL A 32 -18.02 -4.81 7.73
CA VAL A 32 -18.17 -6.06 6.98
C VAL A 32 -19.60 -6.20 6.47
N LEU A 33 -19.75 -6.78 5.27
CA LEU A 33 -21.04 -6.95 4.61
C LEU A 33 -21.35 -8.44 4.50
N GLU A 34 -22.38 -8.90 5.20
CA GLU A 34 -22.80 -10.30 5.26
C GLU A 34 -24.33 -10.36 5.21
N ASP A 35 -24.90 -11.30 4.45
CA ASP A 35 -26.35 -11.54 4.38
C ASP A 35 -27.20 -10.26 4.16
N GLU A 36 -26.78 -9.41 3.23
CA GLU A 36 -27.42 -8.11 2.91
C GLU A 36 -27.47 -7.12 4.09
N ARG A 37 -26.63 -7.31 5.11
CA ARG A 37 -26.49 -6.42 6.26
C ARG A 37 -25.04 -6.00 6.45
N HIS A 38 -24.84 -4.83 7.03
CA HIS A 38 -23.53 -4.41 7.53
C HIS A 38 -23.42 -4.68 9.02
N SER A 39 -22.21 -5.00 9.46
CA SER A 39 -21.87 -5.06 10.87
C SER A 39 -20.44 -4.55 11.10
N TYR A 40 -20.04 -4.40 12.36
CA TYR A 40 -18.69 -3.96 12.73
C TYR A 40 -17.93 -5.14 13.33
N ARG A 41 -16.86 -5.56 12.65
CA ARG A 41 -15.93 -6.56 13.15
C ARG A 41 -14.75 -5.86 13.81
N PRO A 42 -14.35 -6.25 15.04
CA PRO A 42 -13.16 -5.67 15.66
C PRO A 42 -11.90 -6.05 14.88
N ILE A 43 -11.02 -5.07 14.67
CA ILE A 43 -9.68 -5.25 14.13
C ILE A 43 -8.70 -4.40 14.95
N SER A 44 -7.50 -4.92 15.22
CA SER A 44 -6.48 -4.20 15.99
C SER A 44 -6.12 -2.85 15.32
N SER A 45 -6.20 -1.74 16.06
CA SER A 45 -5.80 -0.43 15.56
C SER A 45 -4.31 -0.40 15.19
N ALA A 46 -3.47 -1.11 15.93
CA ALA A 46 -2.04 -1.27 15.60
C ALA A 46 -1.79 -1.90 14.22
N VAL A 47 -2.67 -2.83 13.78
CA VAL A 47 -2.61 -3.39 12.42
C VAL A 47 -2.94 -2.31 11.38
N ILE A 48 -3.98 -1.51 11.63
CA ILE A 48 -4.37 -0.38 10.77
C ILE A 48 -3.25 0.66 10.66
N GLN A 49 -2.65 1.06 11.78
CA GLN A 49 -1.50 1.98 11.80
C GLN A 49 -0.31 1.42 11.01
N THR A 50 -0.02 0.12 11.17
CA THR A 50 1.10 -0.55 10.47
C THR A 50 0.87 -0.59 8.96
N GLU A 51 -0.35 -0.92 8.51
CA GLU A 51 -0.70 -0.90 7.09
C GLU A 51 -0.64 0.52 6.51
N ALA A 52 -1.15 1.51 7.24
CA ALA A 52 -1.09 2.91 6.83
C ALA A 52 0.37 3.36 6.65
N LEU A 53 1.26 3.02 7.59
CA LEU A 53 2.69 3.32 7.49
C LEU A 53 3.34 2.61 6.30
N PHE A 54 3.02 1.34 6.04
CA PHE A 54 3.63 0.59 4.95
C PHE A 54 3.19 1.07 3.57
N ASP A 55 1.90 1.39 3.40
CA ASP A 55 1.39 2.02 2.19
C ASP A 55 2.03 3.42 2.03
N PHE A 56 2.14 4.21 3.10
CA PHE A 56 2.78 5.53 3.08
C PHE A 56 4.27 5.46 2.72
N ILE A 57 5.06 4.54 3.29
CA ILE A 57 6.48 4.35 2.95
C ILE A 57 6.64 4.02 1.46
N THR A 58 5.77 3.17 0.93
CA THR A 58 5.79 2.79 -0.49
C THR A 58 5.57 4.01 -1.37
N ASP A 59 4.56 4.83 -1.06
CA ASP A 59 4.28 6.07 -1.76
C ASP A 59 5.41 7.09 -1.57
N LEU A 60 5.95 7.21 -0.36
CA LEU A 60 7.03 8.13 -0.02
C LEU A 60 8.31 7.83 -0.79
N ILE A 61 8.60 6.56 -1.09
CA ILE A 61 9.77 6.18 -1.89
C ILE A 61 9.50 6.38 -3.38
N LEU A 62 8.32 6.02 -3.89
CA LEU A 62 8.10 5.88 -5.34
C LEU A 62 7.29 7.00 -6.00
N ARG A 63 6.49 7.77 -5.27
CA ARG A 63 5.67 8.86 -5.82
C ARG A 63 6.47 10.14 -5.96
N ASP A 64 6.09 10.96 -6.93
CA ASP A 64 6.63 12.32 -7.05
C ASP A 64 6.04 13.26 -6.00
N GLU A 65 4.74 13.11 -5.73
CA GLU A 65 4.00 13.92 -4.78
C GLU A 65 2.87 13.12 -4.12
N ILE A 66 2.61 13.42 -2.84
CA ILE A 66 1.51 12.91 -2.04
C ILE A 66 0.67 14.13 -1.63
N LEU A 67 -0.53 14.23 -2.18
CA LEU A 67 -1.45 15.34 -1.97
C LEU A 67 -2.45 14.97 -0.87
N VAL A 68 -2.60 15.86 0.11
CA VAL A 68 -3.51 15.69 1.25
C VAL A 68 -4.35 16.96 1.43
N GLU A 69 -5.54 16.83 2.01
CA GLU A 69 -6.47 17.96 2.15
C GLU A 69 -5.91 18.99 3.13
N GLU A 70 -5.80 20.25 2.66
CA GLU A 70 -5.18 21.33 3.43
C GLU A 70 -5.96 21.67 4.72
N LYS A 71 -7.30 21.56 4.68
CA LYS A 71 -8.13 21.91 5.84
C LYS A 71 -7.92 20.98 7.04
N PHE A 72 -7.33 19.81 6.83
CA PHE A 72 -7.11 18.81 7.86
C PHE A 72 -5.61 18.57 8.15
N THR A 73 -4.71 19.49 7.77
CA THR A 73 -3.27 19.31 8.05
C THR A 73 -2.95 19.29 9.54
N TYR A 74 -3.76 19.96 10.36
CA TYR A 74 -3.61 19.99 11.82
C TYR A 74 -3.62 18.60 12.48
N SER A 75 -4.17 17.57 11.80
CA SER A 75 -4.21 16.21 12.34
C SER A 75 -2.84 15.52 12.35
N TRP A 76 -1.89 15.98 11.52
CA TRP A 76 -0.58 15.35 11.38
C TRP A 76 0.59 16.35 11.37
N GLU A 77 0.35 17.65 11.20
CA GLU A 77 1.36 18.71 11.23
C GLU A 77 1.62 19.21 12.67
N ARG A 78 2.16 18.34 13.52
CA ARG A 78 2.55 18.65 14.92
C ARG A 78 4.07 18.80 15.03
N ILE A 79 4.55 19.49 16.06
CA ILE A 79 5.96 19.93 16.24
C ILE A 79 7.01 18.79 16.17
N ASN A 80 6.60 17.53 16.36
CA ASN A 80 7.47 16.34 16.27
C ASN A 80 7.00 15.31 15.24
N SER A 81 6.14 15.70 14.30
CA SER A 81 5.65 14.76 13.31
C SER A 81 6.78 14.35 12.35
N PRO A 82 7.04 13.06 12.16
CA PRO A 82 8.08 12.59 11.24
C PRO A 82 7.73 12.91 9.78
N ILE A 83 6.47 13.27 9.50
CA ILE A 83 5.99 13.67 8.18
C ILE A 83 6.49 15.09 7.81
N LEU A 84 6.91 15.90 8.78
CA LEU A 84 7.36 17.27 8.53
C LEU A 84 8.56 17.34 7.58
N GLU A 85 9.46 16.35 7.64
CA GLU A 85 10.60 16.27 6.71
C GLU A 85 10.13 16.00 5.27
N ALA A 86 9.20 15.07 5.09
CA ALA A 86 8.60 14.80 3.79
C ALA A 86 7.83 16.02 3.24
N LYS A 87 7.21 16.81 4.14
CA LYS A 87 6.56 18.08 3.79
C LYS A 87 7.56 19.15 3.37
N SER A 88 8.65 19.33 4.12
CA SER A 88 9.66 20.36 3.83
C SER A 88 10.38 20.11 2.50
N LEU A 89 10.57 18.84 2.14
CA LEU A 89 11.08 18.40 0.84
C LEU A 89 10.06 18.51 -0.31
N GLY A 90 8.81 18.89 -0.01
CA GLY A 90 7.74 19.03 -1.00
C GLY A 90 7.19 17.70 -1.53
N VAL A 91 7.53 16.57 -0.90
CA VAL A 91 7.00 15.25 -1.28
C VAL A 91 5.56 15.11 -0.79
N VAL A 92 5.28 15.50 0.46
CA VAL A 92 3.91 15.61 1.01
C VAL A 92 3.44 17.05 0.89
N ARG A 93 2.31 17.29 0.24
CA ARG A 93 1.80 18.63 -0.04
C ARG A 93 0.33 18.76 0.36
N ALA A 94 0.05 19.81 1.13
CA ALA A 94 -1.32 20.24 1.35
C ALA A 94 -1.90 20.77 0.03
N TYR A 95 -3.13 20.39 -0.28
CA TYR A 95 -3.84 20.80 -1.48
C TYR A 95 -5.29 21.20 -1.15
N PRO A 96 -5.80 22.31 -1.70
CA PRO A 96 -7.12 22.86 -1.41
C PRO A 96 -8.22 22.11 -2.18
N PHE A 97 -8.40 20.79 -1.98
CA PHE A 97 -9.40 20.05 -2.78
C PHE A 97 -10.82 20.58 -2.54
N LEU A 98 -11.10 21.06 -1.32
CA LEU A 98 -12.38 21.64 -0.91
C LEU A 98 -12.53 23.15 -1.19
N SER A 99 -11.74 23.70 -2.11
CA SER A 99 -11.95 25.07 -2.62
C SER A 99 -13.14 25.16 -3.59
N GLU A 100 -13.41 24.08 -4.33
CA GLU A 100 -14.51 23.94 -5.30
C GLU A 100 -15.35 22.69 -4.96
N PRO A 101 -16.04 22.65 -3.79
CA PRO A 101 -16.73 21.47 -3.29
C PRO A 101 -17.83 20.95 -4.23
N GLU A 102 -18.42 21.82 -5.05
CA GLU A 102 -19.43 21.48 -6.06
C GLU A 102 -18.91 20.52 -7.15
N LYS A 103 -17.60 20.56 -7.47
CA LYS A 103 -16.98 19.60 -8.40
C LYS A 103 -16.91 18.19 -7.83
N ILE A 104 -16.87 18.08 -6.50
CA ILE A 104 -16.69 16.80 -5.78
C ILE A 104 -18.04 16.18 -5.43
N ALA A 105 -19.07 16.99 -5.14
CA ALA A 105 -20.36 16.53 -4.65
C ALA A 105 -21.00 15.48 -5.58
N GLY A 106 -21.18 15.80 -6.87
CA GLY A 106 -21.80 14.88 -7.83
C GLY A 106 -21.06 13.53 -7.96
N PRO A 107 -19.73 13.51 -8.21
CA PRO A 107 -18.96 12.27 -8.22
C PRO A 107 -19.02 11.49 -6.90
N ARG A 108 -18.95 12.17 -5.75
CA ARG A 108 -19.06 11.51 -4.43
C ARG A 108 -20.38 10.80 -4.27
N ASP A 109 -21.48 11.44 -4.61
CA ASP A 109 -22.82 10.89 -4.39
C ASP A 109 -23.04 9.63 -5.26
N ARG A 110 -22.54 9.63 -6.50
CA ARG A 110 -22.52 8.41 -7.35
C ARG A 110 -21.65 7.30 -6.78
N ILE A 111 -20.50 7.63 -6.18
CA ILE A 111 -19.63 6.65 -5.54
C ILE A 111 -20.31 6.06 -4.31
N ILE A 112 -21.02 6.88 -3.51
CA ILE A 112 -21.82 6.42 -2.37
C ILE A 112 -22.88 5.41 -2.82
N GLU A 113 -23.61 5.68 -3.91
CA GLU A 113 -24.58 4.74 -4.48
C GLU A 113 -23.97 3.37 -4.81
N HIS A 114 -22.72 3.34 -5.28
CA HIS A 114 -22.01 2.10 -5.58
C HIS A 114 -21.44 1.38 -4.34
N ILE A 115 -20.97 2.12 -3.33
CA ILE A 115 -20.44 1.55 -2.08
C ILE A 115 -21.58 1.00 -1.21
N CYS A 116 -22.72 1.69 -1.17
CA CYS A 116 -23.91 1.29 -0.44
C CYS A 116 -24.63 0.12 -1.13
N SER A 117 -24.00 -1.05 -1.12
CA SER A 117 -24.50 -2.26 -1.78
C SER A 117 -25.66 -2.92 -1.01
N THR A 118 -25.75 -2.72 0.31
CA THR A 118 -26.80 -3.30 1.16
C THR A 118 -27.79 -2.26 1.66
N GLU A 119 -29.02 -2.69 1.96
CA GLU A 119 -30.07 -1.78 2.44
C GLU A 119 -29.74 -1.20 3.82
N SER A 120 -29.19 -2.03 4.71
CA SER A 120 -28.76 -1.57 6.03
C SER A 120 -27.72 -0.44 5.97
N LEU A 121 -26.82 -0.46 4.97
CA LEU A 121 -25.82 0.57 4.74
C LEU A 121 -26.45 1.86 4.23
N ARG A 122 -27.40 1.76 3.30
CA ARG A 122 -28.16 2.91 2.79
C ARG A 122 -28.90 3.58 3.93
N GLN A 123 -29.59 2.82 4.76
CA GLN A 123 -30.32 3.34 5.91
C GLN A 123 -29.39 4.05 6.90
N ALA A 124 -28.32 3.38 7.34
CA ALA A 124 -27.39 3.99 8.31
C ALA A 124 -26.64 5.21 7.73
N HIS A 125 -26.37 5.21 6.42
CA HIS A 125 -25.84 6.39 5.74
C HIS A 125 -26.88 7.53 5.69
N GLN A 126 -28.14 7.24 5.41
CA GLN A 126 -29.21 8.23 5.41
C GLN A 126 -29.41 8.84 6.80
N GLU A 127 -29.36 8.03 7.86
CA GLU A 127 -29.40 8.51 9.25
C GLU A 127 -28.25 9.49 9.55
N ASN A 128 -27.07 9.27 8.98
CA ASN A 128 -25.96 10.21 9.06
C ASN A 128 -26.21 11.51 8.29
N VAL A 129 -26.80 11.43 7.10
CA VAL A 129 -27.14 12.60 6.29
C VAL A 129 -28.18 13.46 7.00
N ASP A 130 -29.26 12.83 7.49
CA ASP A 130 -30.35 13.51 8.18
C ASP A 130 -29.86 14.12 9.51
N GLY A 131 -29.13 13.35 10.31
CA GLY A 131 -28.54 13.84 11.56
C GLY A 131 -27.62 15.04 11.34
N TRP A 132 -26.84 15.06 10.26
CA TRP A 132 -25.96 16.19 9.95
C TRP A 132 -26.72 17.41 9.46
N ASN A 133 -27.74 17.21 8.63
CA ASN A 133 -28.56 18.31 8.09
C ASN A 133 -29.36 18.99 9.19
N ASP A 134 -29.96 18.20 10.08
CA ASP A 134 -30.88 18.69 11.08
C ASP A 134 -30.14 19.18 12.36
N HIS A 135 -29.08 18.48 12.77
CA HIS A 135 -28.46 18.67 14.09
C HIS A 135 -26.94 18.91 14.04
N ARG A 136 -26.30 18.83 12.86
CA ARG A 136 -24.82 18.83 12.72
C ARG A 136 -24.15 17.70 13.51
N ILE A 137 -24.85 16.58 13.66
CA ILE A 137 -24.36 15.38 14.36
C ILE A 137 -24.29 14.23 13.36
N THR A 138 -23.34 13.32 13.56
CA THR A 138 -23.23 12.10 12.75
C THR A 138 -23.48 10.91 13.67
N PRO A 139 -24.72 10.37 13.72
CA PRO A 139 -25.09 9.27 14.62
C PRO A 139 -24.19 8.03 14.51
N HIS A 140 -23.68 7.75 13.31
CA HIS A 140 -22.73 6.67 13.02
C HIS A 140 -21.40 7.25 12.54
N PRO A 141 -20.54 7.76 13.44
CA PRO A 141 -19.35 8.53 13.07
C PRO A 141 -18.32 7.70 12.31
N LEU A 142 -18.07 6.45 12.72
CA LEU A 142 -17.15 5.55 12.03
C LEU A 142 -17.62 5.22 10.60
N LEU A 143 -18.92 4.96 10.43
CA LEU A 143 -19.52 4.76 9.11
C LEU A 143 -19.33 5.99 8.23
N SER A 144 -19.59 7.19 8.75
CA SER A 144 -19.40 8.43 7.98
C SER A 144 -17.94 8.65 7.59
N ALA A 145 -17.00 8.49 8.55
CA ALA A 145 -15.57 8.64 8.31
C ALA A 145 -15.04 7.66 7.24
N THR A 146 -15.57 6.44 7.24
CA THR A 146 -15.15 5.37 6.33
C THR A 146 -15.85 5.48 4.97
N LEU A 147 -17.17 5.55 4.96
CA LEU A 147 -17.99 5.54 3.74
C LEU A 147 -18.04 6.92 3.07
N TRP A 148 -18.59 7.92 3.75
CA TRP A 148 -18.74 9.26 3.16
C TRP A 148 -17.38 9.92 2.93
N GLY A 149 -16.48 9.79 3.91
CA GLY A 149 -15.09 10.21 3.79
C GLY A 149 -14.36 9.50 2.65
N GLY A 150 -14.50 8.17 2.55
CA GLY A 150 -13.90 7.38 1.48
C GLY A 150 -14.42 7.73 0.09
N ALA A 151 -15.73 7.86 -0.07
CA ALA A 151 -16.35 8.33 -1.31
C ALA A 151 -15.86 9.74 -1.67
N GLY A 152 -15.72 10.63 -0.69
CA GLY A 152 -15.18 11.97 -0.90
C GLY A 152 -13.73 11.95 -1.41
N MET A 153 -12.90 11.04 -0.92
CA MET A 153 -11.52 10.91 -1.40
C MET A 153 -11.44 10.28 -2.80
N CYS A 154 -12.26 9.26 -3.08
CA CYS A 154 -12.42 8.72 -4.43
C CYS A 154 -12.88 9.80 -5.42
N ALA A 155 -13.83 10.66 -5.01
CA ALA A 155 -14.29 11.77 -5.82
C ALA A 155 -13.17 12.79 -6.09
N ARG A 156 -12.34 13.13 -5.10
CA ARG A 156 -11.14 13.97 -5.32
C ARG A 156 -10.18 13.32 -6.31
N SER A 157 -9.86 12.04 -6.10
CA SER A 157 -9.01 11.28 -7.02
C SER A 157 -9.53 11.34 -8.46
N PHE A 158 -10.83 11.15 -8.66
CA PHE A 158 -11.48 11.27 -9.97
C PHE A 158 -11.39 12.69 -10.55
N VAL A 159 -11.83 13.72 -9.81
CA VAL A 159 -11.88 15.11 -10.27
C VAL A 159 -10.49 15.65 -10.62
N TYR A 160 -9.51 15.36 -9.77
CA TYR A 160 -8.14 15.86 -9.93
C TYR A 160 -7.25 14.92 -10.75
N LYS A 161 -7.80 13.81 -11.27
CA LYS A 161 -7.10 12.82 -12.10
C LYS A 161 -5.79 12.33 -11.45
N LYS A 162 -5.87 12.02 -10.17
CA LYS A 162 -4.79 11.47 -9.36
C LYS A 162 -5.28 10.18 -8.76
N SER A 163 -4.41 9.19 -8.62
CA SER A 163 -4.80 7.96 -7.95
C SER A 163 -5.05 8.18 -6.45
N TYR A 164 -5.60 7.19 -5.76
CA TYR A 164 -5.92 7.27 -4.34
C TYR A 164 -5.27 6.12 -3.56
N THR A 165 -4.51 6.46 -2.53
CA THR A 165 -4.08 5.50 -1.50
C THR A 165 -5.04 5.63 -0.32
N PRO A 166 -5.98 4.69 -0.15
CA PRO A 166 -6.99 4.78 0.89
C PRO A 166 -6.44 4.44 2.27
N HIS A 167 -7.03 5.07 3.29
CA HIS A 167 -6.91 4.58 4.65
C HIS A 167 -7.26 3.07 4.75
N PRO A 168 -6.55 2.24 5.55
CA PRO A 168 -6.77 0.80 5.55
C PRO A 168 -8.19 0.33 5.89
N LEU A 169 -8.94 1.07 6.73
CA LEU A 169 -10.36 0.77 6.98
C LEU A 169 -11.24 1.05 5.75
N ARG A 170 -10.92 2.09 4.98
CA ARG A 170 -11.65 2.41 3.73
C ARG A 170 -11.32 1.41 2.64
N LYS A 171 -10.05 1.00 2.55
CA LYS A 171 -9.59 -0.08 1.67
C LYS A 171 -10.43 -1.34 1.88
N ARG A 172 -10.61 -1.75 3.13
CA ARG A 172 -11.48 -2.90 3.50
C ARG A 172 -12.93 -2.68 3.12
N LEU A 173 -13.52 -1.51 3.41
CA LEU A 173 -14.88 -1.20 2.98
C LEU A 173 -15.04 -1.33 1.46
N PHE A 174 -14.09 -0.83 0.67
CA PHE A 174 -14.13 -0.95 -0.80
C PHE A 174 -14.09 -2.41 -1.25
N VAL A 175 -13.20 -3.21 -0.66
CA VAL A 175 -13.15 -4.66 -0.94
C VAL A 175 -14.46 -5.34 -0.55
N ASN A 176 -14.96 -5.11 0.68
CA ASN A 176 -16.16 -5.75 1.21
C ASN A 176 -17.44 -5.32 0.45
N SER A 177 -17.46 -4.12 -0.14
CA SER A 177 -18.56 -3.63 -0.98
C SER A 177 -18.47 -4.06 -2.44
N GLY A 178 -17.36 -4.67 -2.86
CA GLY A 178 -17.07 -4.95 -4.27
C GLY A 178 -16.80 -3.67 -5.10
N PHE A 179 -16.59 -2.53 -4.44
CA PHE A 179 -16.26 -1.27 -5.09
C PHE A 179 -14.80 -1.28 -5.55
N MET A 180 -14.59 -1.13 -6.85
CA MET A 180 -13.25 -1.00 -7.43
C MET A 180 -12.85 0.47 -7.52
N LEU A 181 -11.68 0.80 -6.97
CA LEU A 181 -11.10 2.13 -7.13
C LEU A 181 -10.87 2.45 -8.62
N PRO A 182 -11.17 3.68 -9.08
CA PRO A 182 -11.00 4.04 -10.47
C PRO A 182 -9.54 3.93 -10.90
N ALA A 183 -9.30 3.15 -11.97
CA ALA A 183 -8.05 2.92 -12.70
C ALA A 183 -6.80 2.63 -11.83
N ALA A 184 -6.40 1.36 -11.79
CA ALA A 184 -5.08 0.96 -11.31
C ALA A 184 -3.98 1.74 -12.03
N ASP A 185 -3.18 2.49 -11.29
CA ASP A 185 -2.07 3.28 -11.83
C ASP A 185 -0.79 2.46 -12.02
N ALA A 186 0.25 3.09 -12.58
CA ALA A 186 1.52 2.42 -12.85
C ALA A 186 2.16 1.81 -11.59
N LEU A 187 2.04 2.48 -10.43
CA LEU A 187 2.60 1.95 -9.19
C LEU A 187 1.77 0.78 -8.67
N HIS A 188 0.45 0.88 -8.72
CA HIS A 188 -0.44 -0.22 -8.32
C HIS A 188 -0.20 -1.47 -9.16
N GLN A 189 -0.06 -1.33 -10.49
CA GLN A 189 0.29 -2.46 -11.35
C GLN A 189 1.66 -3.05 -10.98
N LEU A 190 2.64 -2.21 -10.66
CA LEU A 190 3.96 -2.67 -10.23
C LEU A 190 3.93 -3.38 -8.88
N THR A 191 3.24 -2.84 -7.88
CA THR A 191 3.19 -3.42 -6.53
C THR A 191 2.43 -4.74 -6.52
N THR A 192 1.33 -4.85 -7.28
CA THR A 192 0.63 -6.11 -7.51
C THR A 192 1.55 -7.14 -8.17
N PHE A 193 2.26 -6.76 -9.25
CA PHE A 193 3.25 -7.63 -9.89
C PHE A 193 4.35 -8.10 -8.92
N LEU A 194 4.89 -7.21 -8.11
CA LEU A 194 5.93 -7.54 -7.12
C LEU A 194 5.39 -8.51 -6.07
N ASN A 195 4.17 -8.29 -5.57
CA ASN A 195 3.54 -9.15 -4.57
C ASN A 195 3.31 -10.56 -5.15
N ASP A 196 2.70 -10.67 -6.34
CA ASP A 196 2.45 -11.95 -7.00
C ASP A 196 3.73 -12.77 -7.22
N LYS A 197 4.82 -12.09 -7.62
CA LYS A 197 6.10 -12.75 -7.81
C LYS A 197 6.79 -13.12 -6.51
N LYS A 198 6.69 -12.29 -5.46
CA LYS A 198 7.15 -12.68 -4.12
C LYS A 198 6.40 -13.90 -3.60
N VAL A 199 5.06 -13.94 -3.71
CA VAL A 199 4.24 -15.11 -3.34
C VAL A 199 4.74 -16.37 -4.06
N SER A 200 4.95 -16.26 -5.37
CA SER A 200 5.40 -17.37 -6.21
C SER A 200 6.78 -17.90 -5.79
N VAL A 201 7.73 -16.99 -5.51
CA VAL A 201 9.07 -17.33 -5.02
C VAL A 201 8.99 -18.00 -3.64
N THR A 202 8.23 -17.43 -2.70
CA THR A 202 8.09 -17.99 -1.35
C THR A 202 7.46 -19.39 -1.38
N LYS A 203 6.35 -19.58 -2.10
CA LYS A 203 5.70 -20.90 -2.24
C LYS A 203 6.67 -21.96 -2.77
N LYS A 204 7.53 -21.60 -3.72
CA LYS A 204 8.51 -22.55 -4.28
C LYS A 204 9.62 -22.92 -3.31
N ILE A 205 10.09 -21.97 -2.49
CA ILE A 205 11.15 -22.21 -1.49
C ILE A 205 10.67 -23.11 -0.36
N TYR A 206 9.43 -22.93 0.09
CA TYR A 206 8.89 -23.63 1.27
C TYR A 206 7.97 -24.83 0.95
N GLY A 207 7.67 -25.10 -0.33
CA GLY A 207 6.94 -26.31 -0.76
C GLY A 207 5.46 -26.35 -0.38
N ASN A 208 4.85 -27.54 -0.35
CA ASN A 208 3.44 -27.76 0.05
C ASN A 208 3.19 -27.55 1.56
N ASP A 209 4.25 -27.42 2.36
CA ASP A 209 4.16 -26.87 3.72
C ASP A 209 3.86 -25.37 3.72
N ALA A 210 3.58 -24.76 2.56
CA ALA A 210 3.07 -23.40 2.41
C ALA A 210 1.81 -23.11 3.24
N LEU A 211 1.04 -24.13 3.65
CA LEU A 211 -0.06 -23.98 4.61
C LEU A 211 0.43 -23.63 6.04
N PHE A 212 1.70 -23.93 6.36
CA PHE A 212 2.38 -23.60 7.62
C PHE A 212 3.57 -22.65 7.46
N SER A 213 4.06 -22.43 6.23
CA SER A 213 5.10 -21.45 5.96
C SER A 213 4.48 -20.05 6.03
N SER A 214 4.88 -19.32 7.06
CA SER A 214 4.60 -17.92 7.36
C SER A 214 4.92 -16.97 6.19
N TYR A 215 4.17 -17.03 5.08
CA TYR A 215 4.25 -16.01 4.04
C TYR A 215 3.82 -14.70 4.67
N ILE A 216 4.73 -13.74 4.73
CA ILE A 216 4.45 -12.44 5.31
C ILE A 216 4.13 -11.47 4.18
N ASN A 217 2.89 -10.99 4.18
CA ASN A 217 2.34 -10.07 3.21
C ASN A 217 2.77 -8.62 3.50
N ILE A 218 4.09 -8.38 3.58
CA ILE A 218 4.65 -7.03 3.71
C ILE A 218 5.17 -6.56 2.35
N PRO A 219 4.82 -5.32 1.93
CA PRO A 219 5.35 -4.75 0.70
C PRO A 219 6.88 -4.70 0.71
N ALA A 220 7.52 -4.85 -0.45
CA ALA A 220 8.98 -5.02 -0.55
C ALA A 220 9.78 -3.80 -0.05
N LEU A 221 9.23 -2.59 -0.17
CA LEU A 221 9.90 -1.35 0.23
C LEU A 221 9.90 -1.11 1.75
N PRO A 222 8.77 -1.25 2.48
CA PRO A 222 8.78 -1.30 3.94
C PRO A 222 9.80 -2.28 4.52
N ILE A 223 9.93 -3.49 3.94
CA ILE A 223 10.96 -4.46 4.36
C ILE A 223 12.36 -3.85 4.28
N ARG A 224 12.70 -3.17 3.17
CA ARG A 224 13.99 -2.50 2.99
C ARG A 224 14.22 -1.41 4.02
N VAL A 225 13.23 -0.56 4.23
CA VAL A 225 13.32 0.52 5.23
C VAL A 225 13.55 -0.07 6.62
N ILE A 226 12.80 -1.09 7.01
CA ILE A 226 12.96 -1.75 8.30
C ILE A 226 14.36 -2.39 8.42
N GLN A 227 14.91 -2.99 7.36
CA GLN A 227 16.25 -3.57 7.37
C GLN A 227 17.34 -2.54 7.70
N GLU A 228 17.27 -1.36 7.07
CA GLU A 228 18.26 -0.29 7.25
C GLU A 228 18.01 0.54 8.53
N SER A 229 16.76 0.59 9.02
CA SER A 229 16.40 1.35 10.23
C SER A 229 16.96 0.70 11.49
N SER A 230 17.55 1.48 12.39
CA SER A 230 17.95 0.98 13.72
C SER A 230 16.86 1.20 14.78
N SER A 231 15.94 2.13 14.52
CA SER A 231 14.83 2.50 15.40
C SER A 231 13.63 3.03 14.59
N ALA A 232 12.46 3.16 15.22
CA ALA A 232 11.23 3.57 14.55
C ALA A 232 11.33 4.98 13.94
N ASP A 233 11.86 5.94 14.70
CA ASP A 233 12.05 7.35 14.31
C ASP A 233 12.90 7.54 13.04
N GLN A 234 13.71 6.55 12.66
CA GLN A 234 14.51 6.58 11.43
C GLN A 234 13.75 6.14 10.18
N MET A 235 12.59 5.50 10.31
CA MET A 235 11.92 4.87 9.16
C MET A 235 11.55 5.86 8.06
N ILE A 236 11.05 7.06 8.42
CA ILE A 236 10.65 8.07 7.43
C ILE A 236 11.87 8.71 6.76
N SER A 237 12.91 9.06 7.52
CA SER A 237 14.13 9.66 6.95
C SER A 237 14.89 8.67 6.05
N ILE A 238 14.95 7.39 6.43
CA ILE A 238 15.51 6.33 5.57
C ILE A 238 14.67 6.15 4.30
N ALA A 239 13.34 6.15 4.40
CA ALA A 239 12.48 6.09 3.22
C ALA A 239 12.71 7.29 2.28
N LEU A 240 12.93 8.49 2.82
CA LEU A 240 13.28 9.67 2.04
C LEU A 240 14.65 9.53 1.36
N GLN A 241 15.68 9.04 2.07
CA GLN A 241 17.01 8.78 1.50
C GLN A 241 16.96 7.75 0.36
N MET A 242 16.14 6.70 0.52
CA MET A 242 15.93 5.68 -0.51
C MET A 242 15.34 6.24 -1.81
N ARG A 243 14.72 7.43 -1.81
CA ARG A 243 14.19 8.03 -3.05
C ARG A 243 15.26 8.18 -4.13
N ASP A 244 16.49 8.50 -3.73
CA ASP A 244 17.63 8.64 -4.66
C ASP A 244 18.04 7.29 -5.24
N ASP A 245 18.13 6.26 -4.40
CA ASP A 245 18.42 4.88 -4.82
C ASP A 245 17.36 4.33 -5.79
N PHE A 246 16.11 4.76 -5.63
CA PHE A 246 14.99 4.36 -6.46
C PHE A 246 14.67 5.33 -7.61
N GLN A 247 15.49 6.36 -7.84
CA GLN A 247 15.24 7.40 -8.86
C GLN A 247 14.97 6.81 -10.25
N SER A 248 15.78 5.84 -10.69
CA SER A 248 15.57 5.17 -11.99
C SER A 248 14.24 4.42 -12.08
N LEU A 249 13.75 3.85 -10.97
CA LEU A 249 12.45 3.17 -10.92
C LEU A 249 11.31 4.18 -10.94
N ARG A 250 11.46 5.33 -10.25
CA ARG A 250 10.49 6.43 -10.28
C ARG A 250 10.36 7.03 -11.67
N ASP A 251 11.47 7.30 -12.34
CA ASP A 251 11.46 7.81 -13.72
C ASP A 251 10.77 6.83 -14.66
N TRP A 252 11.02 5.52 -14.47
CA TRP A 252 10.33 4.48 -15.22
C TRP A 252 8.82 4.46 -14.95
N LEU A 253 8.41 4.53 -13.67
CA LEU A 253 7.01 4.58 -13.28
C LEU A 253 6.29 5.81 -13.82
N LYS A 254 6.97 6.97 -13.83
CA LYS A 254 6.46 8.21 -14.41
C LYS A 254 6.22 8.07 -15.90
N MET A 255 7.14 7.46 -16.63
CA MET A 255 6.96 7.23 -18.06
C MET A 255 5.87 6.17 -18.34
N PHE A 256 5.78 5.13 -17.52
CA PHE A 256 4.70 4.15 -17.61
C PHE A 256 3.34 4.78 -17.34
N GLN A 257 3.24 5.64 -16.33
CA GLN A 257 2.03 6.39 -16.02
C GLN A 257 1.63 7.35 -17.16
N ASN A 258 2.58 8.05 -17.78
CA ASN A 258 2.28 8.91 -18.93
C ASN A 258 1.72 8.08 -20.10
N ALA A 259 2.34 6.94 -20.41
CA ALA A 259 1.83 6.04 -21.45
C ALA A 259 0.40 5.54 -21.17
N MET A 260 0.05 5.32 -19.89
CA MET A 260 -1.32 4.97 -19.49
C MET A 260 -2.29 6.14 -19.62
N SER A 261 -1.86 7.36 -19.31
CA SER A 261 -2.72 8.54 -19.38
C SER A 261 -2.93 9.04 -20.81
N ASP A 262 -1.97 8.79 -21.70
CA ASP A 262 -2.00 9.21 -23.10
C ASP A 262 -2.54 8.11 -24.04
N ASP A 263 -2.99 6.97 -23.50
CA ASP A 263 -3.42 5.77 -24.24
C ASP A 263 -2.40 5.29 -25.29
N ASP A 264 -1.10 5.52 -25.05
CA ASP A 264 0.00 5.12 -25.92
C ASP A 264 0.24 3.60 -25.84
N THR A 265 -0.47 2.89 -26.71
CA THR A 265 -0.45 1.42 -26.76
C THR A 265 0.95 0.86 -27.01
N GLU A 266 1.79 1.52 -27.82
CA GLU A 266 3.14 1.02 -28.13
C GLU A 266 4.05 1.10 -26.89
N SER A 267 4.04 2.26 -26.22
CA SER A 267 4.79 2.44 -24.98
C SER A 267 4.27 1.53 -23.86
N LEU A 268 2.95 1.37 -23.73
CA LEU A 268 2.35 0.45 -22.76
C LEU A 268 2.82 -1.00 -22.97
N LEU A 269 2.82 -1.48 -24.21
CA LEU A 269 3.34 -2.81 -24.54
C LEU A 269 4.83 -2.94 -24.20
N LYS A 270 5.62 -1.89 -24.41
CA LYS A 270 7.04 -1.88 -24.02
C LYS A 270 7.19 -2.08 -22.51
N TYR A 271 6.47 -1.34 -21.67
CA TYR A 271 6.54 -1.46 -20.21
C TYR A 271 6.07 -2.83 -19.73
N ARG A 272 4.95 -3.34 -20.26
CA ARG A 272 4.45 -4.69 -19.96
C ARG A 272 5.47 -5.77 -20.33
N ARG A 273 6.09 -5.70 -21.51
CA ARG A 273 7.18 -6.62 -21.92
C ARG A 273 8.39 -6.58 -20.98
N GLN A 274 8.67 -5.44 -20.33
CA GLN A 274 9.73 -5.39 -19.33
C GLN A 274 9.35 -6.18 -18.07
N LEU A 275 8.11 -6.06 -17.61
CA LEU A 275 7.58 -6.86 -16.49
C LEU A 275 7.53 -8.35 -16.86
N ASP A 276 7.10 -8.70 -18.06
CA ASP A 276 7.10 -10.08 -18.56
C ASP A 276 8.52 -10.67 -18.59
N SER A 277 9.51 -9.89 -19.01
CA SER A 277 10.92 -10.31 -19.00
C SER A 277 11.45 -10.57 -17.58
N VAL A 278 11.03 -9.76 -16.60
CA VAL A 278 11.33 -9.99 -15.18
C VAL A 278 10.60 -11.24 -14.68
N SER A 279 9.33 -11.42 -15.05
CA SER A 279 8.55 -12.62 -14.73
C SER A 279 9.26 -13.88 -15.20
N GLN A 280 9.59 -13.96 -16.48
CA GLN A 280 10.27 -15.12 -17.08
C GLN A 280 11.61 -15.41 -16.40
N TYR A 281 12.38 -14.36 -16.07
CA TYR A 281 13.62 -14.49 -15.33
C TYR A 281 13.42 -15.07 -13.92
N VAL A 282 12.42 -14.58 -13.20
CA VAL A 282 12.06 -15.08 -11.86
C VAL A 282 11.61 -16.54 -11.95
N ASP A 283 10.68 -16.85 -12.85
CA ASP A 283 10.10 -18.19 -13.03
C ASP A 283 11.19 -19.22 -13.39
N LYS A 284 12.14 -18.84 -14.24
CA LYS A 284 13.32 -19.65 -14.56
C LYS A 284 14.24 -19.84 -13.36
N LYS A 285 14.49 -18.78 -12.58
CA LYS A 285 15.36 -18.84 -11.38
C LYS A 285 14.83 -19.76 -10.30
N ILE A 286 13.52 -19.80 -10.11
CA ILE A 286 12.88 -20.67 -9.11
C ILE A 286 12.48 -22.04 -9.70
N GLY A 287 12.80 -22.31 -10.97
CA GLY A 287 12.63 -23.63 -11.59
C GLY A 287 11.22 -23.98 -12.05
N TYR A 288 10.35 -23.01 -12.32
CA TYR A 288 9.07 -23.25 -13.04
C TYR A 288 9.26 -23.50 -14.55
N GLY A 289 10.49 -23.39 -15.06
CA GLY A 289 10.81 -23.51 -16.50
C GLY A 289 11.59 -24.75 -16.97
N SER A 290 11.95 -25.71 -16.09
CA SER A 290 12.66 -26.93 -16.51
C SER A 290 12.14 -28.17 -15.78
N THR A 291 11.40 -29.01 -16.50
CA THR A 291 10.89 -30.30 -16.01
C THR A 291 11.97 -31.39 -15.88
N SER A 292 13.23 -31.10 -16.24
CA SER A 292 14.28 -32.13 -16.39
C SER A 292 15.55 -31.94 -15.55
N THR A 293 15.63 -30.93 -14.67
CA THR A 293 16.84 -30.74 -13.84
C THR A 293 16.53 -30.08 -12.48
N PRO A 294 16.96 -30.67 -11.35
CA PRO A 294 16.79 -30.06 -10.03
C PRO A 294 17.73 -28.86 -9.90
N VAL A 295 17.15 -27.67 -9.67
CA VAL A 295 17.91 -26.47 -9.35
C VAL A 295 18.19 -26.48 -7.85
N THR A 296 19.47 -26.56 -7.46
CA THR A 296 19.89 -26.44 -6.06
C THR A 296 19.90 -24.96 -5.66
N MET A 297 19.04 -24.59 -4.71
CA MET A 297 19.06 -23.28 -4.06
C MET A 297 19.89 -23.37 -2.77
N GLU A 298 21.03 -22.68 -2.70
CA GLU A 298 21.70 -22.42 -1.42
C GLU A 298 21.19 -21.11 -0.83
N ALA A 299 20.48 -21.20 0.30
CA ALA A 299 20.04 -20.07 1.09
C ALA A 299 21.16 -19.65 2.06
N GLY A 300 22.01 -18.72 1.63
CA GLY A 300 22.91 -17.96 2.52
C GLY A 300 22.25 -16.64 2.93
N MET A 301 22.62 -16.09 4.10
CA MET A 301 22.12 -14.80 4.59
C MET A 301 22.19 -13.71 3.50
N GLY A 302 21.02 -13.35 2.95
CA GLY A 302 20.80 -12.12 2.19
C GLY A 302 21.07 -12.14 0.68
N ILE A 303 21.66 -13.17 0.06
CA ILE A 303 21.88 -13.20 -1.39
C ILE A 303 21.71 -14.63 -1.95
N PHE A 304 20.67 -14.85 -2.75
CA PHE A 304 20.51 -16.09 -3.52
C PHE A 304 21.52 -16.14 -4.67
N LYS A 305 22.55 -16.99 -4.57
CA LYS A 305 23.42 -17.35 -5.70
C LYS A 305 22.92 -18.67 -6.29
N ILE A 306 22.48 -18.64 -7.55
CA ILE A 306 22.07 -19.83 -8.31
C ILE A 306 22.70 -19.72 -9.69
N ALA A 307 23.43 -20.76 -10.10
CA ALA A 307 23.93 -20.91 -11.45
C ALA A 307 22.78 -21.38 -12.36
N THR A 308 22.43 -20.59 -13.38
CA THR A 308 21.39 -20.98 -14.37
C THR A 308 21.99 -21.00 -15.77
N GLN A 309 21.81 -22.10 -16.49
CA GLN A 309 22.00 -22.14 -17.93
C GLN A 309 20.70 -21.71 -18.63
N GLY A 310 20.72 -20.56 -19.29
CA GLY A 310 19.75 -20.24 -20.34
C GLY A 310 20.10 -18.91 -21.00
N ASN A 311 19.22 -18.39 -21.87
CA ASN A 311 19.53 -17.32 -22.82
C ASN A 311 20.42 -16.19 -22.22
N PRO A 312 21.71 -16.11 -22.58
CA PRO A 312 22.67 -15.22 -21.94
C PRO A 312 22.26 -13.75 -21.99
N LEU A 313 21.62 -13.34 -23.09
CA LEU A 313 21.20 -11.96 -23.33
C LEU A 313 20.10 -11.51 -22.36
N GLU A 314 19.13 -12.37 -22.04
CA GLU A 314 18.07 -12.05 -21.08
C GLU A 314 18.56 -12.08 -19.64
N ASN A 315 19.47 -13.00 -19.32
CA ASN A 315 20.12 -13.05 -18.01
C ASN A 315 20.94 -11.77 -17.74
N ILE A 316 21.66 -11.25 -18.75
CA ILE A 316 22.41 -9.99 -18.65
C ILE A 316 21.46 -8.79 -18.55
N ARG A 317 20.42 -8.71 -19.38
CA ARG A 317 19.44 -7.59 -19.35
C ARG A 317 18.71 -7.45 -18.01
N ASN A 318 18.50 -8.55 -17.30
CA ASN A 318 17.85 -8.57 -15.99
C ASN A 318 18.77 -8.19 -14.82
N GLN A 319 20.06 -7.95 -15.08
CA GLN A 319 21.06 -7.52 -14.09
C GLN A 319 21.32 -6.00 -14.08
N PHE A 320 20.65 -5.22 -14.95
CA PHE A 320 20.85 -3.77 -15.03
C PHE A 320 19.55 -2.97 -14.91
N GLY A 321 19.69 -1.73 -14.42
CA GLY A 321 18.62 -0.73 -14.35
C GLY A 321 17.38 -1.21 -13.58
N VAL A 322 16.20 -0.80 -14.06
CA VAL A 322 14.91 -1.09 -13.42
C VAL A 322 14.70 -2.58 -13.18
N ARG A 323 15.05 -3.46 -14.14
CA ARG A 323 14.87 -4.91 -14.00
C ARG A 323 15.69 -5.47 -12.84
N ALA A 324 16.92 -4.99 -12.65
CA ALA A 324 17.75 -5.38 -11.51
C ALA A 324 17.10 -4.96 -10.20
N THR A 325 16.59 -3.74 -10.11
CA THR A 325 15.86 -3.23 -8.95
C THR A 325 14.64 -4.10 -8.64
N LEU A 326 13.81 -4.43 -9.65
CA LEU A 326 12.64 -5.29 -9.47
C LEU A 326 13.03 -6.70 -9.01
N ASN A 327 14.05 -7.30 -9.62
CA ASN A 327 14.58 -8.59 -9.17
C ASN A 327 15.09 -8.52 -7.71
N LYS A 328 15.75 -7.43 -7.31
CA LYS A 328 16.24 -7.19 -5.94
C LYS A 328 15.10 -7.06 -4.92
N LEU A 329 13.93 -6.57 -5.35
CA LEU A 329 12.72 -6.48 -4.53
C LEU A 329 11.99 -7.83 -4.43
N ILE A 330 11.92 -8.59 -5.54
CA ILE A 330 11.26 -9.90 -5.61
C ILE A 330 12.03 -10.96 -4.81
N PHE A 331 13.35 -11.01 -4.98
CA PHE A 331 14.23 -11.96 -4.27
C PHE A 331 14.70 -11.43 -2.90
N GLY A 332 14.12 -10.32 -2.43
CA GLY A 332 14.41 -9.77 -1.11
C GLY A 332 13.93 -10.66 0.03
N SER A 333 14.05 -10.17 1.27
CA SER A 333 13.55 -10.92 2.44
C SER A 333 12.05 -11.21 2.32
N ALA A 334 11.65 -12.35 2.87
CA ALA A 334 10.24 -12.74 3.03
C ALA A 334 9.51 -11.91 4.10
N GLY A 335 10.19 -11.04 4.85
CA GLY A 335 9.59 -10.09 5.79
C GLY A 335 9.49 -10.57 7.25
N ARG A 336 9.85 -11.82 7.55
CA ARG A 336 9.70 -12.41 8.90
C ARG A 336 10.60 -11.80 9.95
N THR A 337 11.86 -11.57 9.60
CA THR A 337 12.80 -10.92 10.52
C THR A 337 12.44 -9.45 10.67
N GLU A 338 11.96 -8.83 9.58
CA GLU A 338 11.63 -7.43 9.53
C GLU A 338 10.37 -7.10 10.33
N ILE A 339 9.30 -7.89 10.25
CA ILE A 339 8.11 -7.64 11.08
C ILE A 339 8.44 -7.74 12.57
N LYS A 340 9.28 -8.70 12.95
CA LYS A 340 9.77 -8.84 14.33
C LYS A 340 10.63 -7.67 14.77
N LYS A 341 11.49 -7.18 13.88
CA LYS A 341 12.32 -6.00 14.10
C LYS A 341 11.44 -4.76 14.27
N TYR A 342 10.45 -4.57 13.41
CA TYR A 342 9.45 -3.50 13.49
C TYR A 342 8.72 -3.52 14.82
N ILE A 343 8.14 -4.65 15.22
CA ILE A 343 7.45 -4.80 16.52
C ILE A 343 8.38 -4.45 17.69
N ARG A 344 9.65 -4.90 17.62
CA ARG A 344 10.66 -4.57 18.63
C ARG A 344 11.00 -3.08 18.68
N MET A 345 11.03 -2.39 17.54
CA MET A 345 11.29 -0.94 17.48
C MET A 345 10.23 -0.14 18.25
N PHE A 346 9.00 -0.65 18.31
CA PHE A 346 7.90 -0.07 19.08
C PHE A 346 7.76 -0.66 20.50
N GLY A 347 8.70 -1.49 20.95
CA GLY A 347 8.70 -2.06 22.30
C GLY A 347 7.65 -3.16 22.55
N GLU A 348 6.96 -3.64 21.51
CA GLU A 348 5.85 -4.59 21.62
C GLU A 348 6.29 -6.06 21.41
N HIS A 349 7.57 -6.36 21.69
CA HIS A 349 8.10 -7.73 21.52
C HIS A 349 7.50 -8.69 22.56
N GLY A 350 6.77 -9.69 22.10
CA GLY A 350 6.12 -10.69 22.96
C GLY A 350 4.82 -10.20 23.61
N SER A 351 4.30 -9.03 23.22
CA SER A 351 2.99 -8.54 23.64
C SER A 351 1.88 -9.07 22.73
N GLU A 352 0.63 -9.01 23.20
CA GLU A 352 -0.56 -9.38 22.42
C GLU A 352 -0.65 -8.58 21.11
N ILE A 353 -0.40 -7.26 21.16
CA ILE A 353 -0.39 -6.38 19.99
C ILE A 353 0.69 -6.80 18.99
N GLY A 354 1.88 -7.15 19.48
CA GLY A 354 2.95 -7.68 18.64
C GLY A 354 2.51 -8.96 17.91
N TYR A 355 1.85 -9.89 18.62
CA TYR A 355 1.32 -11.10 18.01
C TYR A 355 0.19 -10.83 17.00
N ASP A 356 -0.68 -9.87 17.26
CA ASP A 356 -1.76 -9.48 16.34
C ASP A 356 -1.20 -8.93 15.03
N ILE A 357 -0.16 -8.08 15.11
CA ILE A 357 0.55 -7.58 13.94
C ILE A 357 1.21 -8.74 13.19
N GLU A 358 2.01 -9.58 13.86
CA GLU A 358 2.62 -10.74 13.19
C GLU A 358 1.55 -11.58 12.49
N ARG A 359 0.46 -11.91 13.19
CA ARG A 359 -0.62 -12.74 12.66
C ARG A 359 -1.29 -12.10 11.46
N SER A 360 -1.66 -10.81 11.51
CA SER A 360 -2.33 -10.12 10.41
C SER A 360 -1.51 -10.10 9.12
N PHE A 361 -0.18 -9.98 9.25
CA PHE A 361 0.72 -10.00 8.11
C PHE A 361 1.15 -11.41 7.70
N THR A 362 0.94 -12.44 8.52
CA THR A 362 1.36 -13.83 8.24
C THR A 362 0.20 -14.73 7.78
N GLN A 363 -1.00 -14.48 8.28
CA GLN A 363 -2.23 -15.16 7.93
C GLN A 363 -3.09 -14.17 7.16
N ASN A 364 -3.02 -14.21 5.83
CA ASN A 364 -4.08 -13.76 4.91
C ASN A 364 -3.64 -14.04 3.47
N ALA A 365 -4.18 -15.13 2.91
CA ALA A 365 -4.48 -15.29 1.49
C ALA A 365 -5.92 -15.77 1.40
#